data_AF-A0A1M6UGS2-F1
#
_entry.id   AF-A0A1M6UGS2-F1
#
_cell.length_a   1.000
_cell.length_b   1.000
_cell.length_c   1.000
_cell.angle_alpha   90.00
_cell.angle_beta   90.00
_cell.angle_gamma   90.00
#
_symmetry.space_group_name_H-M   'P 1'
#
loop_
_entity.id
_entity.type
_entity.pdbx_description
1 polymer ?
#
loop_
_entity_poly.entity_id
_entity_poly.type
_entity_poly.pdbx_seq_one_letter_code
_entity_poly.pdbx_strand_id
1 'polypeptide(L)' 'MKFIMRKKTRLVISFIAGAATDLYLRVKTGDEGNLLVHSVVFLGSFFIVYFLLYIL' A
#
# COMPACT_ATOMS: atom_id res chain seq x y z
N MET A 1 -14.15 9.39 -19.32
CA MET A 1 -12.84 9.87 -18.78
C MET A 1 -12.78 9.94 -17.25
N LYS A 2 -13.76 10.54 -16.55
CA LYS A 2 -13.79 10.63 -15.05
C LYS A 2 -13.66 9.28 -14.32
N PHE A 3 -14.28 8.21 -14.81
CA PHE A 3 -14.19 6.88 -14.19
C PHE A 3 -12.79 6.24 -14.26
N ILE A 4 -12.07 6.43 -15.38
CA ILE A 4 -10.72 5.91 -15.56
C ILE A 4 -9.74 6.66 -14.65
N MET A 5 -9.91 7.98 -14.50
CA MET A 5 -9.13 8.77 -13.54
C MET A 5 -9.35 8.26 -12.11
N ARG A 6 -10.60 8.04 -11.68
CA ARG A 6 -10.87 7.48 -10.34
C ARG A 6 -10.23 6.11 -10.12
N LYS A 7 -10.20 5.21 -11.11
CA LYS A 7 -9.51 3.90 -10.96
C LYS A 7 -8.01 4.07 -10.82
N LYS A 8 -7.38 4.92 -11.63
CA LYS A 8 -5.93 5.19 -11.56
C LYS A 8 -5.55 5.86 -10.24
N THR A 9 -6.31 6.86 -9.79
CA THR A 9 -6.04 7.55 -8.52
C THR A 9 -6.11 6.58 -7.34
N ARG A 10 -7.07 5.65 -7.33
CA ARG A 10 -7.19 4.63 -6.28
C ARG A 10 -6.00 3.69 -6.24
N LEU A 11 -5.53 3.22 -7.39
CA LEU A 11 -4.30 2.41 -7.48
C LEU A 11 -3.09 3.17 -6.93
N VAL A 12 -2.93 4.43 -7.32
CA VAL A 12 -1.78 5.25 -6.88
C VAL A 12 -1.82 5.50 -5.37
N ILE A 13 -2.98 5.86 -4.81
CA ILE A 13 -3.12 6.08 -3.36
C ILE A 13 -2.81 4.79 -2.59
N SER A 14 -3.31 3.65 -3.07
CA SER A 14 -3.08 2.35 -2.43
C SER A 14 -1.62 1.95 -2.48
N PHE A 15 -0.95 2.23 -3.61
CA PHE A 15 0.49 2.01 -3.78
C PHE A 15 1.32 2.86 -2.81
N ILE A 16 1.00 4.15 -2.71
CA ILE A 16 1.68 5.06 -1.77
C ILE A 16 1.47 4.60 -0.33
N ALA A 17 0.26 4.16 0.03
CA ALA A 17 -0.02 3.66 1.37
C ALA A 17 0.77 2.39 1.70
N GLY A 18 0.83 1.43 0.75
CA GLY A 18 1.66 0.24 0.87
C GLY A 18 3.13 0.60 1.08
N ALA A 19 3.68 1.45 0.21
CA ALA A 19 5.08 1.87 0.28
C ALA A 19 5.40 2.66 1.56
N ALA A 20 4.49 3.50 2.04
CA ALA A 20 4.68 4.25 3.29
C ALA A 20 4.69 3.32 4.51
N THR A 21 3.81 2.31 4.54
CA THR A 21 3.75 1.34 5.65
C THR A 21 5.00 0.45 5.69
N ASP A 22 5.41 0.00 4.52
CA ASP A 22 6.64 -0.75 4.28
C ASP A 22 7.87 0.05 4.74
N LEU A 23 8.03 1.29 4.26
CA LEU A 23 9.12 2.17 4.68
C LEU A 23 9.11 2.43 6.19
N TYR A 24 7.93 2.63 6.80
CA TYR A 24 7.80 2.81 8.25
C TYR A 24 8.32 1.59 9.02
N LEU A 25 7.96 0.38 8.57
CA LEU A 25 8.48 -0.86 9.13
C LEU A 25 9.99 -0.99 8.95
N ARG A 26 10.53 -0.59 7.79
CA ARG A 26 11.98 -0.62 7.56
C ARG A 26 12.74 0.27 8.53
N VAL A 27 12.22 1.47 8.76
CA VAL A 27 12.81 2.44 9.69
C VAL A 27 12.71 1.93 11.14
N LYS A 28 11.60 1.29 11.51
CA LYS A 28 11.38 0.82 12.89
C LYS A 28 12.09 -0.48 13.24
N THR A 29 12.18 -1.40 12.29
CA THR A 29 12.70 -2.76 12.53
C THR A 29 14.16 -2.91 12.07
N GLY A 30 14.72 -1.89 11.41
CA GLY A 30 16.03 -1.95 10.77
C GLY A 30 16.00 -2.73 9.45
N ASP A 31 17.16 -2.85 8.80
CA ASP A 31 17.31 -3.59 7.52
C ASP A 31 17.21 -5.12 7.69
N GLU A 32 17.08 -5.63 8.93
CA GLU A 32 16.98 -7.06 9.24
C GLU A 32 15.54 -7.59 9.19
N GLY A 33 14.57 -6.74 8.87
CA GLY A 33 13.18 -7.17 8.67
C GLY A 33 13.10 -8.23 7.58
N ASN A 34 12.60 -9.41 7.92
CA ASN A 34 12.38 -10.52 6.97
C ASN A 34 11.62 -9.99 5.73
N LEU A 35 12.20 -10.18 4.53
CA LEU A 35 11.65 -9.72 3.26
C LEU A 35 10.20 -10.18 3.03
N LEU A 36 9.84 -11.34 3.59
CA LEU A 36 8.46 -11.83 3.59
C LEU A 36 7.51 -10.93 4.38
N VAL A 37 7.93 -10.44 5.55
CA VAL A 37 7.12 -9.54 6.38
C VAL A 37 6.90 -8.21 5.64
N HIS A 38 7.94 -7.67 5.01
CA HIS A 38 7.84 -6.46 4.20
C HIS A 38 6.83 -6.64 3.05
N SER A 39 6.98 -7.72 2.29
CA SER A 39 6.11 -8.04 1.17
C SER A 39 4.64 -8.21 1.58
N VAL A 40 4.41 -8.93 2.69
CA VAL A 40 3.05 -9.15 3.22
C VAL A 40 2.44 -7.84 3.71
N VAL A 41 3.20 -6.99 4.41
CA VAL A 41 2.66 -5.71 4.89
C VAL A 41 2.41 -4.76 3.73
N PHE A 42 3.32 -4.66 2.77
CA PHE A 42 3.11 -3.86 1.56
C PHE A 42 1.82 -4.28 0.83
N LEU A 43 1.68 -5.58 0.53
CA LEU A 43 0.50 -6.11 -0.16
C LEU A 43 -0.77 -5.96 0.69
N GLY A 44 -0.70 -6.25 1.99
CA GLY A 44 -1.83 -6.13 2.90
C GLY A 44 -2.36 -4.70 2.96
N SER A 45 -1.47 -3.73 3.21
CA SER A 45 -1.81 -2.31 3.22
C SER A 45 -2.36 -1.83 1.89
N PHE A 46 -1.76 -2.27 0.77
CA PHE A 46 -2.23 -1.96 -0.57
C PHE A 46 -3.68 -2.42 -0.78
N PHE A 47 -3.98 -3.69 -0.49
CA PHE A 47 -5.32 -4.25 -0.69
C PHE A 47 -6.36 -3.63 0.25
N ILE A 48 -6.01 -3.38 1.51
CA ILE A 48 -6.91 -2.75 2.48
C ILE A 48 -7.32 -1.35 2.00
N VAL A 49 -6.35 -0.51 1.63
CA VAL A 49 -6.62 0.86 1.17
C VAL A 49 -7.35 0.86 -0.17
N TYR A 50 -6.97 -0.04 -1.08
CA TYR A 50 -7.65 -0.17 -2.37
C TYR A 50 -9.12 -0.56 -2.18
N PHE A 51 -9.40 -1.51 -1.29
CA PHE A 51 -10.75 -1.96 -0.99
C PHE A 51 -11.59 -0.88 -0.28
N LEU A 52 -11.02 -0.16 0.68
CA LEU A 52 -11.64 1.00 1.31
C LEU A 52 -12.05 2.06 0.29
N LEU A 53 -11.13 2.42 -0.62
CA LEU A 53 -11.41 3.37 -1.71
C LEU A 53 -12.31 2.79 -2.82
N TYR A 54 -12.48 1.47 -2.86
CA TYR A 54 -13.40 0.83 -3.80
C TYR A 54 -14.84 0.94 -3.31
N ILE A 55 -15.05 0.75 -2.01
CA ILE A 55 -16.36 0.87 -1.35
C ILE A 55 -16.82 2.33 -1.25
N LEU A 56 -15.90 3.26 -0.98
CA LEU A 56 -16.16 4.70 -0.89
C LEU A 56 -16.37 5.36 -2.27
#